data_AF-A0A8J2QF90-F1
#
_entry.id   AF-A0A8J2QF90-F1
#
_cell.length_a   1.000
_cell.length_b   1.000
_cell.length_c   1.000
_cell.angle_alpha   90.00
_cell.angle_beta   90.00
_cell.angle_gamma   90.00
#
_symmetry.space_group_name_H-M   'P 1'
#
loop_
_entity.id
_entity.type
_entity.pdbx_description
1 polymer ?
#
loop_
_entity_poly.entity_id
_entity_poly.type
_entity_poly.pdbx_seq_one_letter_code
_entity_poly.pdbx_strand_id
1 'polypeptide(L)'
;MEDSNQISDLCNLEKELLAPSRHVGKVLEKLFINKMVRAFNYWLKLSEEDFLKGNYVTDTAVKGIFLIDDIQDGSTVRREVPTAHLVYGVALTLNSALLNLSEASQKAFELIPNGVKPERT
;
A
#
# COMPACT_ATOMS: atom_id res chain seq x y z
N MET A 1 27.90 16.56 9.04
CA MET A 1 27.35 17.41 7.96
C MET A 1 27.14 16.60 6.68
N GLU A 2 28.01 15.65 6.34
CA GLU A 2 27.76 14.72 5.21
C GLU A 2 26.59 13.76 5.47
N ASP A 3 26.50 13.15 6.67
CA ASP A 3 25.39 12.24 7.03
C ASP A 3 24.01 12.91 6.98
N SER A 4 23.91 14.20 7.35
CA SER A 4 22.64 14.93 7.35
C SER A 4 22.12 15.22 5.93
N ASN A 5 23.03 15.46 4.98
CA ASN A 5 22.67 15.63 3.58
C ASN A 5 22.25 14.29 2.96
N GLN A 6 22.97 13.21 3.29
CA GLN A 6 22.66 11.87 2.80
C GLN A 6 21.31 11.34 3.31
N ILE A 7 20.96 11.61 4.59
CA ILE A 7 19.63 11.30 5.15
C ILE A 7 18.53 12.11 4.47
N SER A 8 18.77 13.39 4.18
CA SER A 8 17.83 14.25 3.45
C SER A 8 17.56 13.69 2.04
N ASP A 9 18.60 13.27 1.33
CA ASP A 9 18.49 12.74 -0.03
C ASP A 9 17.70 11.42 -0.05
N LEU A 10 17.92 10.54 0.93
CA LEU A 10 17.15 9.30 1.09
C LEU A 10 15.67 9.57 1.35
N CYS A 11 15.36 10.55 2.21
CA CYS A 11 13.98 10.93 2.51
C CYS A 11 13.28 11.56 1.29
N ASN A 12 14.02 12.29 0.45
CA ASN A 12 13.49 12.83 -0.80
C ASN A 12 13.22 11.73 -1.82
N LEU A 13 14.15 10.78 -1.97
CA LEU A 13 13.97 9.61 -2.84
C LEU A 13 12.74 8.78 -2.43
N GLU A 14 12.57 8.52 -1.14
CA GLU A 14 11.41 7.79 -0.63
C GLU A 14 10.10 8.53 -0.95
N LYS A 15 10.07 9.86 -0.80
CA LYS A 15 8.90 10.67 -1.16
C LYS A 15 8.56 10.59 -2.65
N GLU A 16 9.57 10.56 -3.51
CA GLU A 16 9.40 10.42 -4.96
C GLU A 16 8.87 9.04 -5.33
N LEU A 17 9.45 7.99 -4.76
CA LEU A 17 9.02 6.61 -4.97
C LEU A 17 7.57 6.36 -4.51
N LEU A 18 7.13 7.01 -3.44
CA LEU A 18 5.77 6.89 -2.91
C LEU A 18 4.78 7.91 -3.50
N ALA A 19 5.22 8.79 -4.41
CA ALA A 19 4.34 9.78 -5.02
C ALA A 19 3.15 9.15 -5.78
N PRO A 20 3.34 8.09 -6.61
CA PRO A 20 2.23 7.41 -7.28
C PRO A 20 1.22 6.77 -6.31
N SER A 21 1.71 6.08 -5.28
CA SER A 21 0.81 5.45 -4.28
C SER A 21 0.05 6.48 -3.45
N ARG A 22 0.67 7.62 -3.12
CA ARG A 22 0.00 8.74 -2.46
C ARG A 22 -1.07 9.38 -3.35
N HIS A 23 -0.81 9.49 -4.66
CA HIS A 23 -1.79 9.98 -5.63
C HIS A 23 -3.02 9.09 -5.67
N VAL A 24 -2.83 7.77 -5.80
CA VAL A 24 -3.94 6.81 -5.69
C VAL A 24 -4.60 6.87 -4.31
N GLY A 25 -3.84 7.01 -3.23
CA GLY A 25 -4.35 7.16 -1.86
C GLY A 25 -5.39 8.26 -1.71
N LYS A 26 -5.17 9.44 -2.30
CA LYS A 26 -6.15 10.56 -2.29
C LYS A 26 -7.48 10.20 -2.96
N VAL A 27 -7.43 9.33 -3.97
CA VAL A 27 -8.60 8.84 -4.71
C VAL A 27 -9.28 7.70 -3.94
N LEU A 28 -8.49 6.91 -3.20
CA LEU A 28 -8.96 5.83 -2.33
C LEU A 28 -9.50 6.32 -0.98
N GLU A 29 -9.21 7.56 -0.59
CA GLU A 29 -9.72 8.23 0.61
C GLU A 29 -11.24 8.44 0.52
N LYS A 30 -11.96 7.34 0.79
CA LYS A 30 -13.34 7.26 1.33
C LYS A 30 -13.86 5.82 1.49
N LEU A 31 -13.05 4.80 1.25
CA LEU A 31 -13.63 3.59 0.70
C LEU A 31 -14.05 2.48 1.64
N PHE A 32 -15.22 1.96 1.29
CA PHE A 32 -15.70 0.59 1.33
C PHE A 32 -14.76 -0.43 1.98
N ILE A 33 -13.50 -0.58 1.56
CA ILE A 33 -12.56 -1.53 2.18
C ILE A 33 -12.40 -1.29 3.68
N ASN A 34 -12.16 -0.05 4.14
CA ASN A 34 -12.11 0.25 5.58
C ASN A 34 -13.43 -0.11 6.29
N LYS A 35 -14.58 0.10 5.64
CA LYS A 35 -15.89 -0.30 6.18
C LYS A 35 -16.07 -1.82 6.19
N MET A 36 -15.57 -2.52 5.18
CA MET A 36 -15.61 -3.97 5.05
C MET A 36 -14.72 -4.62 6.10
N VAL A 37 -13.47 -4.17 6.26
CA VAL A 37 -12.55 -4.66 7.30
C VAL A 37 -13.15 -4.43 8.68
N ARG A 38 -13.75 -3.26 8.95
CA ARG A 38 -14.49 -3.00 10.20
C ARG A 38 -15.71 -3.91 10.37
N ALA A 39 -16.47 -4.16 9.30
CA ALA A 39 -17.62 -5.05 9.33
C ALA A 39 -17.19 -6.49 9.63
N PHE A 40 -16.12 -6.98 9.02
CA PHE A 40 -15.55 -8.29 9.35
C PHE A 40 -15.08 -8.36 10.81
N ASN A 41 -14.54 -7.26 11.33
CA ASN A 41 -14.11 -7.21 12.74
C ASN A 41 -15.27 -7.38 13.75
N TYR A 42 -16.53 -7.16 13.33
CA TYR A 42 -17.69 -7.47 14.18
C TYR A 42 -17.71 -8.95 14.60
N TRP A 43 -17.34 -9.86 13.68
CA TRP A 43 -17.26 -11.30 13.96
C TRP A 43 -15.89 -11.72 14.47
N LEU A 44 -14.81 -11.17 13.91
CA LEU A 44 -13.43 -11.56 14.25
C LEU A 44 -12.99 -11.07 15.63
N LYS A 45 -13.60 -9.98 16.14
CA LYS A 45 -13.36 -9.42 17.47
C LYS A 45 -11.87 -9.22 17.78
N LEU A 46 -11.12 -8.70 16.80
CA LEU A 46 -9.71 -8.40 16.98
C LEU A 46 -9.52 -7.27 17.99
N SER A 47 -8.38 -7.28 18.68
CA SER A 47 -7.94 -6.12 19.44
C SER A 47 -7.83 -4.89 18.52
N GLU A 48 -7.98 -3.69 19.07
CA GLU A 48 -7.83 -2.46 18.28
C GLU A 48 -6.43 -2.38 17.65
N GLU A 49 -5.40 -2.84 18.36
CA GLU A 49 -4.02 -2.89 17.88
C GLU A 49 -3.89 -3.82 16.66
N ASP A 50 -4.37 -5.07 16.74
CA ASP A 50 -4.27 -6.03 15.65
C ASP A 50 -5.13 -5.61 14.45
N PHE A 51 -6.31 -5.03 14.71
CA PHE A 51 -7.16 -4.47 13.69
C PHE A 51 -6.43 -3.36 12.91
N LEU A 52 -5.81 -2.40 13.61
CA LEU A 52 -5.11 -1.28 12.97
C LEU A 52 -3.92 -1.77 12.14
N LYS A 53 -3.15 -2.75 12.65
CA LYS A 53 -2.05 -3.34 11.90
C LYS A 53 -2.53 -4.07 10.64
N GLY A 54 -3.58 -4.90 10.74
CA GLY A 54 -4.15 -5.59 9.59
C GLY A 54 -4.77 -4.64 8.57
N ASN A 55 -5.42 -3.58 9.05
CA ASN A 55 -5.99 -2.54 8.19
C ASN A 55 -4.91 -1.77 7.43
N TYR A 56 -3.78 -1.46 8.08
CA TYR A 56 -2.63 -0.85 7.43
C TYR A 56 -2.06 -1.74 6.32
N VAL A 57 -1.83 -3.03 6.58
CA VAL A 57 -1.38 -4.00 5.57
C VAL A 57 -2.34 -4.03 4.37
N THR A 58 -3.64 -4.09 4.65
CA THR A 58 -4.68 -4.13 3.61
C THR A 58 -4.66 -2.86 2.76
N ASP A 59 -4.62 -1.68 3.38
CA ASP A 59 -4.62 -0.40 2.69
C ASP A 59 -3.38 -0.22 1.81
N THR A 60 -2.20 -0.57 2.32
CA THR A 60 -0.94 -0.52 1.58
C THR A 60 -0.95 -1.49 0.39
N ALA A 61 -1.40 -2.73 0.58
CA ALA A 61 -1.49 -3.71 -0.52
C ALA A 61 -2.45 -3.25 -1.62
N VAL A 62 -3.63 -2.76 -1.24
CA VAL A 62 -4.67 -2.30 -2.17
C VAL A 62 -4.17 -1.13 -3.03
N LYS A 63 -3.40 -0.20 -2.46
CA LYS A 63 -2.77 0.88 -3.24
C LYS A 63 -1.88 0.33 -4.34
N GLY A 64 -1.01 -0.64 -4.00
CA GLY A 64 -0.14 -1.29 -4.99
C GLY A 64 -0.92 -2.03 -6.09
N ILE A 65 -1.97 -2.77 -5.71
CA ILE A 65 -2.83 -3.49 -6.65
C ILE A 65 -3.49 -2.52 -7.63
N PHE A 66 -4.09 -1.44 -7.15
CA PHE A 66 -4.78 -0.48 -8.03
C PHE A 66 -3.85 0.24 -9.00
N LEU A 67 -2.60 0.52 -8.61
CA LEU A 67 -1.61 1.09 -9.52
C LEU A 67 -1.29 0.13 -10.68
N ILE A 68 -1.14 -1.17 -10.38
CA ILE A 68 -0.85 -2.21 -11.38
C ILE A 68 -2.08 -2.43 -12.28
N ASP A 69 -3.26 -2.54 -11.68
CA ASP A 69 -4.56 -2.68 -12.36
C ASP A 69 -4.79 -1.53 -13.36
N ASP A 70 -4.56 -0.28 -12.94
CA ASP A 70 -4.65 0.88 -13.82
C ASP A 70 -3.73 0.78 -15.05
N ILE A 71 -2.50 0.27 -14.86
CA ILE A 71 -1.54 0.07 -15.95
C ILE A 71 -1.97 -1.07 -16.87
N GLN A 72 -2.40 -2.21 -16.30
CA GLN A 72 -2.78 -3.40 -17.05
C GLN A 72 -4.00 -3.16 -17.93
N ASP A 73 -4.97 -2.39 -17.43
CA ASP A 73 -6.20 -2.07 -18.15
C ASP A 73 -6.04 -0.88 -19.11
N GLY A 74 -4.88 -0.20 -19.09
CA GLY A 74 -4.70 1.06 -19.82
C GLY A 74 -5.67 2.15 -19.35
N SER A 75 -6.06 2.11 -18.08
CA SER A 75 -7.07 3.00 -17.51
C SER A 75 -6.57 4.44 -17.51
N THR A 76 -7.37 5.36 -18.05
CA THR A 76 -6.99 6.78 -18.10
C THR A 76 -7.46 7.56 -16.87
N VAL A 77 -8.49 7.06 -16.19
CA VAL A 77 -9.13 7.72 -15.05
C VAL A 77 -9.50 6.70 -13.99
N ARG A 78 -9.20 7.00 -12.72
CA ARG A 78 -9.74 6.30 -11.55
C ARG A 78 -10.53 7.30 -10.73
N ARG A 79 -11.86 7.12 -10.68
CA ARG A 79 -12.82 8.01 -9.98
C ARG A 79 -12.59 9.48 -10.26
N GLU A 80 -12.72 9.83 -11.54
CA GLU A 80 -12.66 11.22 -12.00
C GLU A 80 -11.27 11.88 -11.89
N VAL A 81 -10.26 11.16 -11.37
CA VAL A 81 -8.86 11.63 -11.30
C VAL A 81 -8.00 10.84 -12.30
N PRO A 82 -7.07 11.48 -13.02
CA PRO A 82 -6.12 10.77 -13.89
C PRO A 82 -5.36 9.69 -13.14
N THR A 83 -5.14 8.54 -13.78
CA THR A 83 -4.39 7.44 -13.18
C THR A 83 -2.92 7.82 -12.96
N ALA A 84 -2.30 7.22 -11.93
CA ALA A 84 -0.95 7.61 -11.53
C ALA A 84 0.10 7.41 -12.64
N HIS A 85 -0.06 6.39 -13.48
CA HIS A 85 0.87 6.12 -14.57
C HIS A 85 0.82 7.16 -15.71
N LEU A 86 -0.28 7.92 -15.83
CA LEU A 86 -0.35 9.06 -16.75
C LEU A 86 0.32 10.32 -16.17
N VAL A 87 0.38 10.44 -14.84
CA VAL A 87 0.96 11.60 -14.16
C VAL A 87 2.47 11.42 -13.93
N TYR A 88 2.87 10.24 -13.47
CA TYR A 88 4.23 9.94 -13.01
C TYR A 88 5.00 9.01 -13.97
N GLY A 89 4.33 8.52 -15.03
CA GLY A 89 4.88 7.52 -15.94
C GLY A 89 4.75 6.10 -15.42
N VAL A 90 4.73 5.15 -16.36
CA VAL A 90 4.54 3.71 -16.08
C VAL A 90 5.66 3.16 -15.20
N ALA A 91 6.93 3.46 -15.49
CA ALA A 91 8.07 2.89 -14.78
C ALA A 91 8.09 3.25 -13.28
N LEU A 92 7.93 4.54 -12.94
CA LEU A 92 7.89 4.98 -11.55
C LEU A 92 6.65 4.45 -10.83
N THR A 93 5.50 4.44 -11.51
CA THR A 93 4.25 3.91 -10.95
C THR A 93 4.35 2.41 -10.62
N LEU A 94 4.98 1.63 -11.50
CA LEU A 94 5.21 0.20 -11.29
C LEU A 94 6.17 -0.04 -10.12
N ASN A 95 7.28 0.70 -10.05
CA ASN A 95 8.21 0.62 -8.92
C ASN A 95 7.53 0.96 -7.59
N SER A 96 6.73 2.03 -7.58
CA SER A 96 5.92 2.43 -6.41
C SER A 96 4.97 1.32 -6.00
N ALA A 97 4.28 0.70 -6.95
CA ALA A 97 3.33 -0.38 -6.69
C ALA A 97 4.01 -1.61 -6.07
N LEU A 98 5.13 -2.04 -6.64
CA LEU A 98 5.91 -3.17 -6.13
C LEU A 98 6.49 -2.90 -4.74
N LEU A 99 6.91 -1.66 -4.47
CA LEU A 99 7.38 -1.25 -3.14
C LEU A 99 6.26 -1.39 -2.10
N ASN A 100 5.05 -0.88 -2.39
CA ASN A 100 3.90 -0.99 -1.48
C ASN A 100 3.51 -2.46 -1.24
N LEU A 101 3.50 -3.30 -2.27
CA LEU A 101 3.21 -4.73 -2.12
C LEU A 101 4.25 -5.46 -1.27
N SER A 102 5.54 -5.12 -1.46
CA SER A 102 6.64 -5.71 -0.69
C SER A 102 6.56 -5.31 0.79
N GLU A 103 6.31 -4.03 1.06
CA GLU A 103 6.11 -3.50 2.42
C GLU A 103 4.89 -4.15 3.09
N ALA A 104 3.75 -4.21 2.39
CA ALA A 104 2.55 -4.86 2.92
C ALA A 104 2.80 -6.34 3.24
N SER A 105 3.55 -7.05 2.38
CA SER A 105 3.91 -8.45 2.61
C SER A 105 4.80 -8.60 3.84
N GLN A 106 5.84 -7.78 3.98
CA GLN A 106 6.71 -7.78 5.16
C GLN A 106 5.91 -7.54 6.44
N LYS A 107 5.03 -6.54 6.42
CA LYS A 107 4.17 -6.20 7.56
C LYS A 107 3.15 -7.30 7.86
N ALA A 108 2.64 -7.99 6.84
CA ALA A 108 1.78 -9.15 7.04
C ALA A 108 2.51 -10.30 7.75
N PHE A 109 3.78 -10.54 7.43
CA PHE A 109 4.59 -11.55 8.12
C PHE A 109 4.79 -11.21 9.60
N GLU A 110 4.94 -9.93 9.95
CA GLU A 110 5.03 -9.48 11.35
C GLU A 110 3.74 -9.76 12.16
N LEU A 111 2.60 -9.96 11.50
CA LEU A 111 1.32 -10.28 12.15
C LEU A 111 1.13 -11.77 12.42
N ILE A 112 1.94 -12.64 11.83
CA ILE A 112 1.89 -14.07 12.12
C ILE A 112 2.54 -14.29 13.49
N PRO A 113 1.80 -14.76 14.51
CA PRO A 113 2.40 -15.04 15.80
C PRO A 113 3.52 -16.08 15.63
N ASN A 114 4.66 -15.83 16.29
CA ASN A 114 5.83 -16.71 16.34
C ASN A 114 5.44 -18.10 16.87
N GLY A 115 4.89 -18.97 16.01
CA GLY A 115 4.33 -20.25 16.47
C GLY A 115 3.61 -21.08 15.41
N VAL A 116 3.10 -20.49 14.33
CA VAL A 116 2.56 -21.26 13.20
C VAL A 116 3.69 -21.58 12.24
N LYS A 117 4.45 -22.65 12.52
CA LYS A 117 5.30 -23.25 11.49
C LYS A 117 4.37 -23.70 10.35
N PRO A 118 4.65 -23.36 9.08
CA PRO A 118 3.90 -23.95 7.99
C PRO A 118 4.10 -25.46 8.06
N GLU A 119 3.03 -26.23 8.24
CA GLU A 119 3.08 -27.66 7.97
C GLU A 119 3.47 -27.80 6.50
N ARG A 120 4.70 -28.22 6.26
CA ARG A 120 5.11 -28.70 4.95
C ARG A 120 4.38 -30.02 4.73
N THR A 121 3.30 -30.00 3.97
CA THR A 121 2.73 -31.19 3.32
C THR A 121 3.68 -31.72 2.24
#